data_AF-A0A418AF32-F1
#
_entry.id   AF-A0A418AF32-F1
#
_cell.length_a   1.000
_cell.length_b   1.000
_cell.length_c   1.000
_cell.angle_alpha   90.00
_cell.angle_beta   90.00
_cell.angle_gamma   90.00
#
_symmetry.space_group_name_H-M   'P 1'
#
loop_
_entity.id
_entity.type
_entity.pdbx_description
1 polymer ?
#
loop_
_entity_poly.entity_id
_entity_poly.type
_entity_poly.pdbx_seq_one_letter_code
_entity_poly.pdbx_strand_id
1 'polypeptide(L)'
;MAGLVSVTWHANADGAAVDSDIIHLTLSERAVKVVFVLMWPIRMFLWPTSLRFHYQLPPSLHVLDNSLGLLSAAAVVAITVGLKAQLHVAKCYMLLGQTNDACAIYAALYADHPTYAHVLNNMGVCAWKHGRLRAARDYFVEAATHGTGLTRGDTSPQTNLALVDEWNPRTRIVARIMW
;
A
#
# COMPACT_ATOMS: atom_id res chain seq x y z
N MET A 1 -11.97 44.13 3.33
CA MET A 1 -10.75 44.48 2.58
C MET A 1 -9.49 44.42 3.45
N ALA A 2 -9.40 45.17 4.55
CA ALA A 2 -8.20 45.14 5.42
C ALA A 2 -7.82 43.74 5.96
N GLY A 3 -8.79 42.97 6.46
CA GLY A 3 -8.50 41.60 6.95
C GLY A 3 -8.00 40.64 5.87
N LEU A 4 -8.48 40.75 4.63
CA LEU A 4 -8.03 39.90 3.52
C LEU A 4 -6.60 40.26 3.10
N VAL A 5 -6.26 41.55 3.11
CA VAL A 5 -4.91 42.04 2.84
C VAL A 5 -3.95 41.61 3.94
N SER A 6 -4.34 41.71 5.21
CA SER A 6 -3.51 41.24 6.34
C SER A 6 -3.28 39.73 6.33
N VAL A 7 -4.32 38.94 6.01
CA VAL A 7 -4.17 37.48 5.86
C VAL A 7 -3.29 37.14 4.68
N THR A 8 -3.43 37.84 3.55
CA THR A 8 -2.58 37.63 2.36
C THR A 8 -1.13 38.03 2.64
N TRP A 9 -0.90 39.16 3.31
CA TRP A 9 0.43 39.61 3.71
C TRP A 9 1.08 38.62 4.66
N HIS A 10 0.38 38.18 5.71
CA HIS A 10 0.91 37.24 6.68
C HIS A 10 1.14 35.85 6.08
N ALA A 11 0.28 35.40 5.17
CA ALA A 11 0.43 34.12 4.48
C ALA A 11 1.55 34.11 3.40
N ASN A 12 2.03 35.28 2.97
CA ASN A 12 3.12 35.41 1.98
C ASN A 12 4.40 36.04 2.56
N ALA A 13 4.40 36.47 3.83
CA ALA A 13 5.55 37.11 4.47
C ALA A 13 6.79 36.22 4.47
N ASP A 14 6.60 34.90 4.61
CA ASP A 14 7.67 33.91 4.65
C ASP A 14 8.00 33.29 3.27
N GLY A 15 7.20 33.59 2.24
CA GLY A 15 7.38 33.10 0.87
C GLY A 15 8.41 33.92 0.06
N ALA A 16 8.88 35.03 0.61
CA ALA A 16 9.90 35.91 0.02
C ALA A 16 11.27 35.79 0.72
N ALA A 17 11.40 34.85 1.66
CA ALA A 17 12.64 34.63 2.39
C ALA A 17 13.66 33.90 1.51
N VAL A 18 14.94 34.30 1.58
CA VAL A 18 16.02 33.84 0.68
C VAL A 18 16.25 32.32 0.77
N ASP A 19 15.93 31.72 1.91
CA ASP A 19 15.96 30.29 2.19
C ASP A 19 14.85 29.47 1.50
N SER A 20 13.78 30.12 1.03
CA SER A 20 12.72 29.48 0.26
C SER A 20 13.10 29.24 -1.21
N ASP A 21 14.20 29.86 -1.66
CA ASP A 21 14.66 29.83 -3.05
C ASP A 21 15.42 28.54 -3.38
N ILE A 22 15.12 27.94 -4.54
CA ILE A 22 15.58 26.57 -4.89
C ILE A 22 17.11 26.49 -4.98
N ILE A 23 17.75 27.62 -5.28
CA ILE A 23 19.20 27.75 -5.42
C ILE A 23 19.97 27.53 -4.12
N HIS A 24 19.36 27.76 -2.95
CA HIS A 24 20.01 27.66 -1.65
C HIS A 24 19.79 26.31 -0.94
N LEU A 25 18.88 25.47 -1.45
CA LEU A 25 18.60 24.16 -0.89
C LEU A 25 19.70 23.14 -1.23
N THR A 26 20.00 22.24 -0.31
CA THR A 26 20.83 21.05 -0.53
C THR A 26 20.17 20.05 -1.48
N LEU A 27 20.94 19.10 -2.03
CA LEU A 27 20.42 18.12 -2.99
C LEU A 27 19.26 17.28 -2.42
N SER A 28 19.34 16.89 -1.15
CA SER A 28 18.31 16.14 -0.44
C SER A 28 17.04 16.96 -0.23
N GLU A 29 17.16 18.23 0.16
CA GLU A 29 16.03 19.15 0.32
C GLU A 29 15.33 19.45 -1.01
N ARG A 30 16.10 19.57 -2.10
CA ARG A 30 15.55 19.70 -3.46
C ARG A 30 14.74 18.46 -3.86
N ALA A 31 15.26 17.26 -3.59
CA ALA A 31 14.56 16.02 -3.89
C ALA A 31 13.21 15.92 -3.14
N VAL A 32 13.20 16.29 -1.86
CA VAL A 32 11.97 16.35 -1.05
C VAL A 32 10.99 17.39 -1.62
N LYS A 33 11.48 18.57 -2.01
CA LYS A 33 10.66 19.64 -2.61
C LYS A 33 10.01 19.18 -3.93
N VAL A 34 10.72 18.44 -4.78
CA VAL A 34 10.17 17.86 -6.02
C VAL A 34 9.00 16.93 -5.72
N VAL A 35 9.14 16.01 -4.75
CA VAL A 35 8.07 15.09 -4.37
C VAL A 35 6.83 15.84 -3.92
N PHE A 36 6.97 16.85 -3.06
CA PHE A 36 5.84 17.66 -2.59
C PHE A 36 5.18 18.49 -3.69
N VAL A 37 5.96 19.04 -4.62
CA VAL A 37 5.44 19.75 -5.80
C VAL A 37 4.63 18.81 -6.69
N LEU A 38 5.08 17.57 -6.89
CA LEU A 38 4.34 16.57 -7.66
C LEU A 38 3.08 16.06 -6.95
N MET A 39 3.06 16.07 -5.62
CA MET A 39 1.88 15.72 -4.82
C MET A 39 0.84 16.86 -4.74
N TRP A 40 1.24 18.10 -5.07
CA TRP A 40 0.38 19.28 -5.00
C TRP A 40 -0.94 19.14 -5.80
N PRO A 41 -0.94 18.67 -7.07
CA PRO A 41 -2.17 18.55 -7.86
C PRO A 41 -3.14 17.52 -7.26
N ILE A 42 -2.61 16.42 -6.72
CA ILE A 42 -3.39 15.35 -6.06
C ILE A 42 -4.08 15.92 -4.81
N ARG A 43 -3.33 16.68 -4.00
CA ARG A 43 -3.87 17.38 -2.85
C ARG A 43 -4.93 18.40 -3.22
N MET A 44 -4.67 19.24 -4.24
CA MET A 44 -5.61 20.28 -4.70
C MET A 44 -6.96 19.66 -5.12
N PHE A 45 -6.91 18.46 -5.70
CA PHE A 45 -8.09 17.70 -6.10
C PHE A 45 -8.85 17.11 -4.90
N LEU A 46 -8.15 16.58 -3.90
CA LEU A 46 -8.77 15.94 -2.72
C LEU A 46 -9.21 16.93 -1.64
N TRP A 47 -8.58 18.12 -1.55
CA TRP A 47 -8.87 19.13 -0.54
C TRP A 47 -8.60 20.55 -1.08
N PRO A 48 -9.59 21.19 -1.73
CA PRO A 48 -9.41 22.43 -2.47
C PRO A 48 -9.48 23.63 -1.53
N THR A 49 -8.49 23.78 -0.64
CA THR A 49 -8.27 25.04 0.09
C THR A 49 -7.10 25.78 -0.53
N SER A 50 -7.25 27.09 -0.77
CA SER A 50 -6.20 27.97 -1.32
C SER A 50 -5.03 28.25 -0.36
N LEU A 51 -4.95 27.52 0.75
CA LEU A 51 -3.90 27.65 1.77
C LEU A 51 -2.66 26.86 1.33
N ARG A 52 -1.59 27.57 0.98
CA ARG A 52 -0.26 27.00 0.74
C ARG A 52 0.41 26.73 2.09
N PHE A 53 0.60 25.46 2.46
CA PHE A 53 1.51 25.14 3.55
C PHE A 53 2.94 25.39 3.06
N HIS A 54 3.54 26.50 3.47
CA HIS A 54 4.98 26.70 3.35
C HIS A 54 5.59 26.04 4.59
N TYR A 55 5.95 24.77 4.48
CA TYR A 55 6.73 24.11 5.52
C TYR A 55 8.17 24.60 5.38
N GLN A 56 8.57 25.54 6.22
CA GLN A 56 9.98 25.83 6.43
C GLN A 56 10.59 24.60 7.10
N LEU A 57 11.47 23.90 6.38
CA LEU A 57 12.26 22.83 6.97
C LEU A 57 13.35 23.51 7.82
N PRO A 58 13.41 23.28 9.13
CA PRO A 58 14.48 23.84 9.95
C PRO A 58 15.84 23.40 9.38
N PRO A 59 16.86 24.27 9.33
CA PRO A 59 18.21 23.87 8.91
C PRO A 59 18.86 22.83 9.85
N SER A 60 18.24 22.54 10.99
CA SER A 60 18.59 21.48 11.94
C SER A 60 17.81 20.16 11.72
N LEU A 61 17.01 20.05 10.64
CA LEU A 61 16.21 18.87 10.37
C LEU A 61 17.06 17.75 9.75
N HIS A 62 17.62 16.92 10.62
CA HIS A 62 18.27 15.68 10.23
C HIS A 62 17.23 14.58 10.00
N VAL A 63 16.76 14.43 8.76
CA VAL A 63 15.66 13.50 8.41
C VAL A 63 15.97 12.03 8.80
N LEU A 64 17.23 11.61 8.70
CA LEU A 64 17.68 10.27 9.02
C LEU A 64 18.21 10.12 10.46
N ASP A 65 18.64 11.22 11.10
CA ASP A 65 19.16 11.18 12.48
C ASP A 65 18.08 11.49 13.53
N ASN A 66 16.91 12.00 13.09
CA ASN A 66 15.76 12.24 13.94
C ASN A 66 14.84 11.00 13.95
N SER A 67 14.51 10.51 15.14
CA SER A 67 13.59 9.38 15.35
C SER A 67 12.23 9.58 14.69
N LEU A 68 11.72 10.82 14.64
CA LEU A 68 10.46 11.13 13.96
C LEU A 68 10.56 11.01 12.43
N GLY A 69 11.70 11.41 11.86
CA GLY A 69 11.97 11.30 10.43
C GLY A 69 12.13 9.84 10.02
N LEU A 70 12.87 9.05 10.80
CA LEU A 70 12.98 7.60 10.64
C LEU A 70 11.64 6.89 10.76
N LEU A 71 10.81 7.24 11.76
CA LEU A 71 9.49 6.65 11.93
C LEU A 71 8.57 6.96 10.74
N SER A 72 8.64 8.19 10.22
CA SER A 72 7.88 8.61 9.05
C SER A 72 8.32 7.85 7.79
N ALA A 73 9.63 7.70 7.57
CA ALA A 73 10.17 6.92 6.46
C ALA A 73 9.78 5.43 6.59
N ALA A 74 9.91 4.85 7.79
CA ALA A 74 9.52 3.48 8.07
C ALA A 74 8.02 3.24 7.85
N ALA A 75 7.16 4.20 8.20
CA ALA A 75 5.73 4.12 7.94
C ALA A 75 5.41 4.11 6.44
N VAL A 76 6.07 4.97 5.64
CA VAL A 76 5.90 4.99 4.17
C VAL A 76 6.31 3.65 3.57
N VAL A 77 7.44 3.09 4.00
CA VAL A 77 7.90 1.76 3.57
C VAL A 77 6.90 0.69 4.00
N ALA A 78 6.46 0.66 5.26
CA ALA A 78 5.51 -0.34 5.74
C ALA A 78 4.17 -0.33 4.97
N ILE A 79 3.67 0.85 4.61
CA ILE A 79 2.41 1.00 3.86
C ILE A 79 2.56 0.64 2.37
N THR A 80 3.78 0.70 1.82
CA THR A 80 4.04 0.43 0.39
C THR A 80 4.56 -0.98 0.12
N VAL A 81 5.39 -1.53 1.00
CA VAL A 81 6.05 -2.83 0.82
C VAL A 81 5.74 -3.85 1.91
N GLY A 82 4.98 -3.49 2.94
CA GLY A 82 4.60 -4.45 3.99
C GLY A 82 3.69 -5.58 3.48
N LEU A 83 3.58 -6.67 4.25
CA LEU A 83 2.80 -7.87 3.91
C LEU A 83 1.38 -7.54 3.41
N LYS A 84 0.62 -6.73 4.14
CA LYS A 84 -0.74 -6.33 3.73
C LYS A 84 -0.76 -5.49 2.46
N ALA A 85 0.23 -4.61 2.27
CA ALA A 85 0.33 -3.79 1.06
C ALA A 85 0.58 -4.69 -0.17
N GLN A 86 1.52 -5.63 -0.06
CA GLN A 86 1.81 -6.59 -1.11
C GLN A 86 0.64 -7.54 -1.40
N LEU A 87 -0.08 -8.00 -0.38
CA LEU A 87 -1.33 -8.76 -0.56
C LEU A 87 -2.39 -7.98 -1.34
N HIS A 88 -2.52 -6.67 -1.07
CA HIS A 88 -3.43 -5.79 -1.78
C HIS A 88 -3.01 -5.57 -3.24
N VAL A 89 -1.71 -5.33 -3.49
CA VAL A 89 -1.14 -5.20 -4.84
C VAL A 89 -1.41 -6.47 -5.66
N ALA A 90 -1.10 -7.65 -5.11
CA ALA A 90 -1.35 -8.93 -5.75
C ALA A 90 -2.84 -9.18 -6.03
N LYS A 91 -3.73 -8.76 -5.11
CA LYS A 91 -5.18 -8.82 -5.34
C LYS A 91 -5.59 -7.97 -6.54
N CYS A 92 -5.07 -6.75 -6.66
CA CYS A 92 -5.33 -5.90 -7.83
C CYS A 92 -4.89 -6.58 -9.12
N TYR A 93 -3.68 -7.16 -9.16
CA TYR A 93 -3.22 -7.95 -10.30
C TYR A 93 -4.16 -9.11 -10.64
N MET A 94 -4.65 -9.84 -9.62
CA MET A 94 -5.60 -10.93 -9.81
C MET A 94 -6.95 -10.45 -10.38
N LEU A 95 -7.46 -9.30 -9.92
CA LEU A 95 -8.70 -8.69 -10.42
C LEU A 95 -8.55 -8.16 -11.86
N LEU A 96 -7.36 -7.68 -12.23
CA LEU A 96 -7.02 -7.27 -13.59
C LEU A 96 -6.78 -8.46 -14.53
N GLY A 97 -6.83 -9.70 -14.03
CA GLY A 97 -6.57 -10.91 -14.81
C GLY A 97 -5.09 -11.24 -15.00
N GLN A 98 -4.18 -10.41 -14.47
CA GLN A 98 -2.74 -10.63 -14.45
C GLN A 98 -2.36 -11.68 -13.39
N THR A 99 -2.86 -12.91 -13.62
CA THR A 99 -2.81 -14.02 -12.65
C THR A 99 -1.37 -14.44 -12.35
N ASN A 100 -0.49 -14.48 -13.36
CA ASN A 100 0.89 -14.92 -13.16
C ASN A 100 1.67 -13.96 -12.25
N ASP A 101 1.50 -12.64 -12.46
CA ASP A 101 2.17 -11.62 -11.65
C ASP A 101 1.66 -11.64 -10.21
N ALA A 102 0.34 -11.76 -10.00
CA ALA A 102 -0.24 -11.93 -8.67
C ALA A 102 0.32 -13.17 -7.96
N CYS A 103 0.42 -14.30 -8.66
CA CYS A 103 0.93 -15.54 -8.10
C CYS A 103 2.43 -15.51 -7.78
N ALA A 104 3.23 -14.75 -8.54
CA ALA A 104 4.63 -14.52 -8.21
C ALA A 104 4.77 -13.76 -6.89
N ILE A 105 3.95 -12.74 -6.66
CA ILE A 105 3.94 -11.98 -5.40
C ILE A 105 3.50 -12.87 -4.24
N TYR A 106 2.41 -13.64 -4.39
CA TYR A 106 1.97 -14.55 -3.33
C TYR A 106 3.01 -15.63 -3.01
N ALA A 107 3.74 -16.14 -4.01
CA ALA A 107 4.81 -17.11 -3.79
C ALA A 107 5.99 -16.49 -3.01
N ALA A 108 6.36 -15.25 -3.30
CA ALA A 108 7.37 -14.52 -2.53
C ALA A 108 6.92 -14.34 -1.07
N LEU A 109 5.68 -13.89 -0.85
CA LEU A 109 5.12 -13.75 0.50
C LEU A 109 5.01 -15.08 1.25
N TYR A 110 4.77 -16.18 0.55
CA TYR A 110 4.70 -17.52 1.14
C TYR A 110 6.06 -18.02 1.64
N ALA A 111 7.15 -17.66 0.97
CA ALA A 111 8.50 -17.99 1.44
C ALA A 111 8.79 -17.38 2.82
N ASP A 112 8.35 -16.13 3.05
CA ASP A 112 8.58 -15.41 4.30
C ASP A 112 7.51 -15.71 5.37
N HIS A 113 6.29 -16.02 4.95
CA HIS A 113 5.12 -16.18 5.81
C HIS A 113 4.32 -17.47 5.49
N PRO A 114 4.92 -18.66 5.61
CA PRO A 114 4.34 -19.90 5.10
C PRO A 114 3.03 -20.29 5.79
N THR A 115 2.84 -19.90 7.05
CA THR A 115 1.64 -20.24 7.82
C THR A 115 0.61 -19.10 7.86
N TYR A 116 0.79 -18.02 7.08
CA TYR A 116 -0.13 -16.89 7.12
C TYR A 116 -1.38 -17.18 6.28
N ALA A 117 -2.55 -17.24 6.94
CA ALA A 117 -3.80 -17.70 6.33
C ALA A 117 -4.18 -16.96 5.03
N HIS A 118 -3.97 -15.64 4.93
CA HIS A 118 -4.27 -14.89 3.70
C HIS A 118 -3.37 -15.33 2.54
N VAL A 119 -2.08 -15.54 2.81
CA VAL A 119 -1.11 -15.96 1.80
C VAL A 119 -1.42 -17.38 1.36
N LEU A 120 -1.66 -18.31 2.30
CA LEU A 120 -2.06 -19.68 2.01
C LEU A 120 -3.33 -19.75 1.16
N ASN A 121 -4.39 -19.03 1.55
CA ASN A 121 -5.63 -18.98 0.77
C ASN A 121 -5.36 -18.49 -0.66
N ASN A 122 -4.58 -17.42 -0.82
CA ASN A 122 -4.30 -16.86 -2.13
C ASN A 122 -3.37 -17.76 -2.98
N MET A 123 -2.45 -18.51 -2.35
CA MET A 123 -1.69 -19.58 -3.01
C MET A 123 -2.60 -20.72 -3.50
N GLY A 124 -3.64 -21.05 -2.73
CA GLY A 124 -4.70 -21.97 -3.16
C GLY A 124 -5.44 -21.47 -4.41
N VAL A 125 -5.81 -20.19 -4.44
CA VAL A 125 -6.42 -19.56 -5.62
C VAL A 125 -5.50 -19.64 -6.84
N CYS A 126 -4.20 -19.39 -6.64
CA CYS A 126 -3.19 -19.53 -7.70
C CYS A 126 -3.10 -20.96 -8.21
N ALA A 127 -2.97 -21.95 -7.34
CA ALA A 127 -2.92 -23.36 -7.72
C ALA A 127 -4.18 -23.77 -8.51
N TRP A 128 -5.36 -23.33 -8.08
CA TRP A 128 -6.61 -23.62 -8.75
C TRP A 128 -6.67 -23.03 -10.16
N LYS A 129 -6.27 -21.76 -10.33
CA LYS A 129 -6.20 -21.11 -11.66
C LYS A 129 -5.20 -21.78 -12.61
N HIS A 130 -4.18 -22.46 -12.08
CA HIS A 130 -3.24 -23.25 -12.85
C HIS A 130 -3.66 -24.73 -13.03
N GLY A 131 -4.89 -25.09 -12.67
CA GLY A 131 -5.42 -26.46 -12.79
C GLY A 131 -4.88 -27.46 -11.75
N ARG A 132 -4.11 -26.99 -10.77
CA ARG A 132 -3.52 -27.83 -9.70
C ARG A 132 -4.50 -27.98 -8.54
N LEU A 133 -5.62 -28.66 -8.78
CA LEU A 133 -6.74 -28.76 -7.84
C LEU A 133 -6.37 -29.36 -6.48
N ARG A 134 -5.56 -30.44 -6.46
CA ARG A 134 -5.11 -31.06 -5.20
C ARG A 134 -4.32 -30.07 -4.34
N ALA A 135 -3.32 -29.42 -4.94
CA ALA A 135 -2.53 -28.41 -4.24
C ALA A 135 -3.37 -27.23 -3.77
N ALA A 136 -4.35 -26.79 -4.58
CA ALA A 136 -5.27 -25.73 -4.19
C ALA A 136 -6.04 -26.09 -2.92
N ARG A 137 -6.56 -27.32 -2.88
CA ARG A 137 -7.29 -27.87 -1.74
C ARG A 137 -6.42 -27.90 -0.48
N ASP A 138 -5.19 -28.40 -0.59
CA ASP A 138 -4.26 -28.49 0.54
C ASP A 138 -3.99 -27.11 1.14
N TYR A 139 -3.74 -26.10 0.30
CA TYR A 139 -3.57 -24.72 0.74
C TYR A 139 -4.81 -24.14 1.43
N PHE A 140 -6.03 -24.41 0.94
CA PHE A 140 -7.25 -23.92 1.59
C PHE A 140 -7.50 -24.57 2.94
N VAL A 141 -7.19 -25.86 3.08
CA VAL A 141 -7.25 -26.58 4.36
C VAL A 141 -6.26 -25.96 5.34
N GLU A 142 -5.01 -25.75 4.92
CA GLU A 142 -3.98 -25.14 5.76
C GLU A 142 -4.33 -23.69 6.14
N ALA A 143 -4.87 -22.91 5.21
CA ALA A 143 -5.36 -21.57 5.52
C ALA A 143 -6.50 -21.58 6.56
N ALA A 144 -7.39 -22.56 6.50
CA ALA A 144 -8.50 -22.72 7.44
C ALA A 144 -8.02 -23.16 8.83
N THR A 145 -6.96 -23.96 8.94
CA THR A 145 -6.38 -24.38 10.22
C THR A 145 -5.56 -23.28 10.88
N HIS A 146 -4.83 -22.48 10.10
CA HIS A 146 -3.96 -21.41 10.59
C HIS A 146 -4.63 -20.03 10.73
N GLY A 147 -5.96 -19.94 10.55
CA GLY A 147 -6.72 -18.70 10.73
C GLY A 147 -6.42 -18.01 12.06
N THR A 148 -5.61 -16.95 12.04
CA THR A 148 -5.21 -16.20 13.24
C THR A 148 -6.38 -15.39 13.83
N GLY A 149 -6.22 -14.87 15.05
CA GLY A 149 -7.25 -14.03 15.70
C GLY A 149 -7.64 -12.75 14.94
N LEU A 150 -6.80 -12.26 14.01
CA LEU A 150 -7.12 -11.14 13.12
C LEU A 150 -8.11 -11.52 12.00
N THR A 151 -8.24 -12.80 11.70
CA THR A 151 -9.17 -13.38 10.71
C THR A 151 -10.38 -14.03 11.36
N ARG A 152 -10.65 -13.74 12.64
CA ARG A 152 -11.74 -14.37 13.40
C ARG A 152 -13.08 -14.06 12.73
N GLY A 153 -13.63 -15.04 12.00
CA GLY A 153 -14.88 -14.92 11.25
C GLY A 153 -14.73 -14.82 9.72
N ASP A 154 -13.51 -14.71 9.18
CA ASP A 154 -13.32 -14.82 7.74
C ASP A 154 -13.44 -16.29 7.30
N THR A 155 -14.49 -16.57 6.53
CA THR A 155 -14.81 -17.90 6.00
C THR A 155 -14.30 -18.12 4.58
N SER A 156 -13.46 -17.22 4.06
CA SER A 156 -12.93 -17.29 2.70
C SER A 156 -12.19 -18.60 2.41
N PRO A 157 -11.29 -19.11 3.29
CA PRO A 157 -10.63 -20.40 3.06
C PRO A 157 -11.62 -21.56 2.95
N GLN A 158 -12.60 -21.64 3.86
CA GLN A 158 -13.61 -22.70 3.87
C GLN A 158 -14.53 -22.60 2.65
N THR A 159 -14.88 -21.37 2.26
CA THR A 159 -15.68 -21.13 1.05
C THR A 159 -14.93 -21.57 -0.19
N ASN A 160 -13.66 -21.20 -0.32
CA ASN A 160 -12.84 -21.61 -1.45
C ASN A 160 -12.60 -23.11 -1.50
N LEU A 161 -12.45 -23.76 -0.34
CA LEU A 161 -12.36 -25.20 -0.24
C LEU A 161 -13.63 -25.89 -0.79
N ALA A 162 -14.81 -25.42 -0.39
CA ALA A 162 -16.07 -25.95 -0.92
C ALA A 162 -16.18 -25.70 -2.43
N LEU A 163 -15.83 -24.49 -2.89
CA LEU A 163 -15.93 -24.12 -4.30
C LEU A 163 -14.95 -24.90 -5.19
N VAL A 164 -13.74 -25.23 -4.70
CA VAL A 164 -12.78 -26.04 -5.48
C VAL A 164 -13.20 -27.50 -5.55
N ASP A 165 -13.77 -28.04 -4.47
CA ASP A 165 -14.26 -29.43 -4.41
C ASP A 165 -15.47 -29.64 -5.37
N GLU A 166 -16.30 -28.61 -5.56
CA GLU A 166 -17.46 -28.64 -6.46
C GLU A 166 -17.16 -28.11 -7.89
N TRP A 167 -15.92 -27.69 -8.16
CA TRP A 167 -15.60 -26.97 -9.39
C TRP A 167 -15.67 -27.85 -10.64
N ASN A 168 -16.31 -27.32 -11.68
CA ASN A 168 -16.33 -27.92 -13.01
C ASN A 168 -15.37 -27.16 -13.95
N PRO A 169 -14.50 -27.85 -14.71
CA PRO A 169 -13.59 -27.22 -15.67
C PRO A 169 -14.26 -26.32 -16.72
N ARG A 170 -15.56 -26.49 -16.97
CA ARG A 170 -16.35 -25.67 -17.90
C ARG A 170 -16.86 -24.35 -17.30
N THR A 171 -16.74 -24.17 -15.98
CA THR A 171 -17.21 -22.96 -15.30
C THR A 171 -16.03 -22.09 -14.88
N ARG A 172 -16.26 -20.77 -14.89
CA ARG A 172 -15.26 -19.80 -14.44
C ARG A 172 -14.97 -20.00 -12.94
N ILE A 173 -13.70 -19.86 -12.58
CA ILE A 173 -13.28 -19.85 -11.16
C ILE A 173 -13.76 -18.55 -10.48
N VAL A 174 -14.49 -18.71 -9.37
CA VAL A 174 -15.01 -17.61 -8.54
C VAL A 174 -14.46 -17.73 -7.12
N ALA A 175 -13.16 -17.53 -6.97
CA ALA A 175 -12.49 -17.65 -5.67
C ALA A 175 -12.52 -16.33 -4.87
N ARG A 176 -12.54 -16.45 -3.54
CA ARG A 176 -12.40 -15.34 -2.60
C ARG A 176 -10.93 -15.07 -2.30
N ILE A 177 -10.47 -13.88 -2.65
CA ILE A 177 -9.10 -13.42 -2.37
C ILE A 177 -9.09 -12.72 -1.01
N MET A 178 -8.07 -12.97 -0.20
CA MET A 178 -7.88 -12.31 1.11
C MET A 178 -6.78 -11.25 1.02
N TRP A 179 -6.81 -10.22 1.86
CA TRP A 179 -5.78 -9.16 1.92
C TRP A 179 -5.57 -8.64 3.34
#